data_AF-A0A4S4NZS6-F1
#
_entry.id   AF-A0A4S4NZS6-F1
#
_cell.length_a   1.000
_cell.length_b   1.000
_cell.length_c   1.000
_cell.angle_alpha   90.00
_cell.angle_beta   90.00
_cell.angle_gamma   90.00
#
_symmetry.space_group_name_H-M   'P 1'
#
loop_
_entity.id
_entity.type
_entity.pdbx_description
1 polymer ?
#
loop_
_entity_poly.entity_id
_entity_poly.type
_entity_poly.pdbx_seq_one_letter_code
_entity_poly.pdbx_strand_id
1 'polypeptide(L)'
;MYQSLMLCVVFLWLPIALPGQEGPIGWASLNGGTTGGEGGETVTVSTRAGLVAQLQGSAPRVILVQDTIELNRYERVKVYGNKSLRGVTPDAMIRYGGLEVVGNNVIIQNLSIGDSYDGDWLGKTHSTDGITVYGQNVWIDHCWMYAAADGLLDIRSGNGMDADYITVSNCRFSDHNKVSLIGSSDEQVESRGHLRTTYYNCWFDGTSGKGLSQRMPRTRFGDVHVLNTYFEDIASYCIAANFESRLVVENNYFRNSRNPHSVGDQGRGIREPELVSIGNIYDGSTGRREAGGDAFVPANYYSYTPLFAAEVPAYVMNAAGPFNPANNHPPVAVTDSVDFSDYALPTVVDVTANDFDVDGGELRISRILNDPPGLAIVRDNRINFIPPATGSGMDTIEYELVDTQGGVAIGRVLIAYDGFTTATRDVLPAGSVNIFPNPATSRMSVSLAAAVPLNARVRLFDGAGRLVHQEMVTNTTGQPYEVNVANLPRGAYHLLVTTRRGSHAQRLLIVR
;
A
#
# COMPACT_ATOMS: atom_id res chain seq x y z
N MET A 1 -36.83 -0.01 -33.60
CA MET A 1 -37.18 -0.11 -32.18
C MET A 1 -35.86 -0.29 -31.43
N TYR A 2 -35.38 0.80 -30.83
CA TYR A 2 -34.20 1.01 -29.98
C TYR A 2 -32.96 0.10 -30.15
N GLN A 3 -31.94 0.60 -30.87
CA GLN A 3 -30.55 0.21 -30.66
C GLN A 3 -30.02 0.96 -29.43
N SER A 4 -29.71 0.23 -28.36
CA SER A 4 -28.99 0.79 -27.21
C SER A 4 -27.53 0.98 -27.59
N LEU A 5 -27.14 2.25 -27.79
CA LEU A 5 -25.74 2.66 -27.86
C LEU A 5 -25.16 2.56 -26.44
N MET A 6 -24.36 1.54 -26.14
CA MET A 6 -23.51 1.54 -24.95
C MET A 6 -22.40 2.57 -25.19
N LEU A 7 -22.53 3.73 -24.57
CA LEU A 7 -21.49 4.75 -24.54
C LEU A 7 -20.38 4.24 -23.60
N CYS A 8 -19.32 3.67 -24.18
CA CYS A 8 -18.13 3.29 -23.43
C CYS A 8 -17.36 4.58 -23.10
N VAL A 9 -17.58 5.13 -21.90
CA VAL A 9 -16.82 6.27 -21.39
C VAL A 9 -15.45 5.75 -20.95
N VAL A 10 -14.46 5.86 -21.83
CA VAL A 10 -13.06 5.65 -21.47
C VAL A 10 -12.64 6.85 -20.62
N PHE A 11 -12.63 6.68 -19.29
CA PHE A 11 -11.96 7.64 -18.43
C PHE A 11 -10.45 7.51 -18.66
N LEU A 12 -9.86 8.49 -19.36
CA LEU A 12 -8.42 8.68 -19.39
C LEU A 12 -8.00 9.28 -18.04
N TRP A 13 -7.57 8.43 -17.12
CA TRP A 13 -6.94 8.84 -15.87
C TRP A 13 -5.46 9.15 -16.15
N LEU A 14 -5.13 10.44 -16.24
CA LEU A 14 -3.73 10.86 -16.26
C LEU A 14 -3.16 10.72 -14.83
N PRO A 15 -1.93 10.22 -14.66
CA PRO A 15 -1.26 10.26 -13.37
C PRO A 15 -1.02 11.73 -13.02
N ILE A 16 -1.67 12.19 -11.95
CA ILE A 16 -1.47 13.54 -11.41
C ILE A 16 -0.21 13.47 -10.56
N ALA A 17 0.88 14.11 -11.02
CA ALA A 17 1.96 14.47 -10.11
C ALA A 17 1.37 15.39 -9.04
N LEU A 18 1.33 14.91 -7.80
CA LEU A 18 0.69 15.64 -6.71
C LEU A 18 1.56 16.83 -6.31
N PRO A 19 1.06 18.08 -6.37
CA PRO A 19 1.79 19.20 -5.81
C PRO A 19 1.92 18.98 -4.29
N GLY A 20 3.10 19.29 -3.74
CA GLY A 20 3.35 19.18 -2.31
C GLY A 20 2.37 20.04 -1.50
N GLN A 21 1.90 19.51 -0.37
CA GLN A 21 0.97 20.19 0.52
C GLN A 21 1.64 21.41 1.19
N GLU A 22 1.16 22.62 0.91
CA GLU A 22 1.78 23.87 1.40
C GLU A 22 1.58 24.11 2.93
N GLY A 23 0.60 23.45 3.55
CA GLY A 23 0.30 23.57 4.98
C GLY A 23 -0.70 22.51 5.47
N PRO A 24 -0.92 22.37 6.80
CA PRO A 24 -1.80 21.32 7.32
C PRO A 24 -3.24 21.49 6.83
N ILE A 25 -3.86 20.37 6.45
CA ILE A 25 -5.32 20.24 6.33
C ILE A 25 -5.84 19.66 7.64
N GLY A 26 -6.98 20.14 8.12
CA GLY A 26 -7.60 19.61 9.33
C GLY A 26 -7.31 20.44 10.57
N TRP A 27 -7.34 19.82 11.74
CA TRP A 27 -7.33 20.56 13.00
C TRP A 27 -6.08 21.43 13.21
N ALA A 28 -4.89 21.02 12.73
CA ALA A 28 -3.69 21.85 12.85
C ALA A 28 -3.70 23.12 11.98
N SER A 29 -4.66 23.27 11.06
CA SER A 29 -4.88 24.50 10.29
C SER A 29 -5.62 25.58 11.07
N LEU A 30 -6.21 25.24 12.21
CA LEU A 30 -7.00 26.14 13.05
C LEU A 30 -6.17 26.73 14.19
N ASN A 31 -6.80 27.52 15.05
CA ASN A 31 -6.13 28.14 16.21
C ASN A 31 -4.92 29.03 15.83
N GLY A 32 -5.03 29.77 14.73
CA GLY A 32 -3.91 30.55 14.18
C GLY A 32 -2.98 29.76 13.24
N GLY A 33 -3.25 28.47 13.03
CA GLY A 33 -2.50 27.60 12.12
C GLY A 33 -1.23 27.03 12.74
N THR A 34 -0.54 26.19 11.97
CA THR A 34 0.74 25.59 12.36
C THR A 34 1.80 25.96 11.33
N THR A 35 2.80 26.73 11.75
CA THR A 35 3.90 27.25 10.92
C THR A 35 5.27 26.74 11.37
N GLY A 36 5.34 26.11 12.55
CA GLY A 36 6.56 25.53 13.08
C GLY A 36 7.64 26.58 13.31
N GLY A 37 8.79 26.36 12.67
CA GLY A 37 9.97 27.22 12.74
C GLY A 37 10.04 28.34 11.70
N GLU A 38 8.95 28.66 11.01
CA GLU A 38 8.91 29.72 10.01
C GLU A 38 9.49 31.05 10.54
N GLY A 39 10.27 31.74 9.69
CA GLY A 39 10.99 32.96 10.07
C GLY A 39 12.21 32.73 10.98
N GLY A 40 12.44 31.49 11.41
CA GLY A 40 13.59 31.08 12.19
C GLY A 40 14.84 30.76 11.36
N GLU A 41 15.95 30.58 12.06
CA GLU A 41 17.20 30.09 11.45
C GLU A 41 17.02 28.65 10.95
N THR A 42 17.56 28.38 9.76
CA THR A 42 17.65 27.02 9.22
C THR A 42 19.01 26.41 9.57
N VAL A 43 18.99 25.27 10.25
CA VAL A 43 20.17 24.56 10.72
C VAL A 43 20.12 23.10 10.26
N THR A 44 21.24 22.54 9.84
CA THR A 44 21.35 21.12 9.50
C THR A 44 22.01 20.36 10.65
N VAL A 45 21.45 19.22 11.03
CA VAL A 45 21.94 18.36 12.10
C VAL A 45 22.17 16.94 11.58
N SER A 46 23.27 16.33 12.05
CA SER A 46 23.67 14.95 11.75
C SER A 46 24.09 14.18 13.00
N THR A 47 23.92 14.78 14.19
CA THR A 47 24.29 14.16 15.46
C THR A 47 23.20 14.39 16.50
N ARG A 48 23.09 13.46 17.44
CA ARG A 48 22.18 13.57 18.58
C ARG A 48 22.39 14.86 19.37
N ALA A 49 23.64 15.23 19.66
CA ALA A 49 23.94 16.45 20.42
C ALA A 49 23.49 17.72 19.68
N GLY A 50 23.71 17.78 18.36
CA GLY A 50 23.23 18.87 17.52
C GLY A 50 21.71 18.95 17.49
N LEU A 51 21.03 17.81 17.32
CA LEU A 51 19.57 17.74 17.35
C LEU A 51 19.00 18.26 18.68
N VAL A 52 19.46 17.71 19.80
CA VAL A 52 18.98 18.10 21.14
C VAL A 52 19.20 19.58 21.40
N ALA A 53 20.34 20.14 20.99
CA ALA A 53 20.62 21.56 21.17
C ALA A 53 19.63 22.46 20.42
N GLN A 54 19.24 22.10 19.19
CA GLN A 54 18.35 22.91 18.36
C GLN A 54 16.88 22.79 18.73
N LEU A 55 16.47 21.69 19.37
CA LEU A 55 15.10 21.46 19.80
C LEU A 55 14.70 22.20 21.09
N GLN A 56 15.67 22.76 21.81
CA GLN A 56 15.44 23.48 23.07
C GLN A 56 14.85 24.89 22.86
N GLY A 57 14.17 25.39 23.89
CA GLY A 57 13.69 26.78 23.96
C GLY A 57 12.55 27.11 22.98
N SER A 58 12.08 28.35 23.02
CA SER A 58 10.91 28.80 22.25
C SER A 58 11.24 29.54 20.94
N ALA A 59 12.51 29.75 20.63
CA ALA A 59 12.90 30.44 19.40
C ALA A 59 12.52 29.62 18.15
N PRO A 60 12.01 30.26 17.09
CA PRO A 60 11.70 29.58 15.84
C PRO A 60 12.96 28.99 15.21
N ARG A 61 12.92 27.70 14.82
CA ARG A 61 14.02 27.01 14.13
C ARG A 61 13.49 26.04 13.07
N VAL A 62 14.11 26.06 11.89
CA VAL A 62 13.98 25.01 10.88
C VAL A 62 15.19 24.08 11.01
N ILE A 63 14.96 22.84 11.40
CA ILE A 63 15.99 21.86 11.73
C ILE A 63 15.93 20.76 10.66
N LEU A 64 16.96 20.72 9.83
CA LEU A 64 17.12 19.76 8.76
C LEU A 64 17.92 18.56 9.26
N VAL A 65 17.35 17.36 9.22
CA VAL A 65 18.00 16.11 9.61
C VAL A 65 18.55 15.45 8.35
N GLN A 66 19.88 15.35 8.26
CA GLN A 66 20.52 14.95 7.01
C GLN A 66 20.61 13.43 6.81
N ASP A 67 20.64 12.65 7.88
CA ASP A 67 20.84 11.20 7.87
C ASP A 67 20.26 10.61 9.17
N THR A 68 20.54 9.34 9.43
CA THR A 68 20.20 8.65 10.67
C THR A 68 20.89 9.27 11.87
N ILE A 69 20.10 9.76 12.82
CA ILE A 69 20.53 10.19 14.15
C ILE A 69 20.12 9.12 15.16
N GLU A 70 21.11 8.42 15.70
CA GLU A 70 20.91 7.46 16.78
C GLU A 70 20.75 8.18 18.13
N LEU A 71 19.64 7.93 18.81
CA LEU A 71 19.41 8.36 20.19
C LEU A 71 19.96 7.31 21.16
N ASN A 72 20.05 7.68 22.44
CA ASN A 72 20.22 6.64 23.45
C ASN A 72 18.99 5.73 23.42
N ARG A 73 19.17 4.41 23.60
CA ARG A 73 18.06 3.46 23.56
C ARG A 73 16.96 3.88 24.56
N TYR A 74 15.73 3.95 24.07
CA TYR A 74 14.52 4.39 24.78
C TYR A 74 14.48 5.88 25.15
N GLU A 75 15.40 6.70 24.66
CA GLU A 75 15.38 8.12 24.95
C GLU A 75 14.13 8.81 24.38
N ARG A 76 13.62 9.80 25.12
CA ARG A 76 12.52 10.68 24.71
C ARG A 76 13.05 12.11 24.61
N VAL A 77 13.43 12.52 23.40
CA VAL A 77 14.00 13.85 23.15
C VAL A 77 12.88 14.87 23.09
N LYS A 78 12.95 15.88 23.95
CA LYS A 78 11.94 16.94 23.99
C LYS A 78 12.03 17.87 22.79
N VAL A 79 10.89 18.15 22.17
CA VAL A 79 10.69 19.14 21.12
C VAL A 79 9.88 20.29 21.72
N TYR A 80 10.52 21.45 21.89
CA TYR A 80 9.85 22.65 22.36
C TYR A 80 9.16 23.40 21.20
N GLY A 81 8.46 24.49 21.52
CA GLY A 81 7.59 25.16 20.55
C GLY A 81 8.35 25.92 19.46
N ASN A 82 7.63 26.22 18.37
CA ASN A 82 8.12 26.91 17.18
C ASN A 82 9.28 26.15 16.50
N LYS A 83 9.07 24.88 16.17
CA LYS A 83 10.08 24.03 15.52
C LYS A 83 9.53 23.43 14.25
N SER A 84 10.33 23.42 13.19
CA SER A 84 10.12 22.55 12.03
C SER A 84 11.27 21.57 11.97
N LEU A 85 11.04 20.30 12.29
CA LEU A 85 12.02 19.23 12.17
C LEU A 85 11.75 18.47 10.86
N ARG A 86 12.70 18.47 9.93
CA ARG A 86 12.49 17.95 8.57
C ARG A 86 13.63 17.07 8.12
N GLY A 87 13.35 15.86 7.63
CA GLY A 87 14.38 15.08 6.93
C GLY A 87 14.74 15.70 5.60
N VAL A 88 16.02 15.70 5.26
CA VAL A 88 16.54 16.22 3.99
C VAL A 88 16.27 15.24 2.85
N THR A 89 16.36 13.94 3.15
CA THR A 89 16.10 12.84 2.23
C THR A 89 15.14 11.84 2.88
N PRO A 90 14.54 10.90 2.11
CA PRO A 90 13.69 9.84 2.66
C PRO A 90 14.42 8.93 3.65
N ASP A 91 15.75 8.85 3.55
CA ASP A 91 16.61 8.07 4.44
C ASP A 91 16.86 8.74 5.80
N ALA A 92 16.47 10.01 5.97
CA ALA A 92 16.65 10.72 7.23
C ALA A 92 15.82 10.05 8.34
N MET A 93 16.51 9.71 9.44
CA MET A 93 15.92 8.85 10.47
C MET A 93 16.26 9.31 11.90
N ILE A 94 15.33 9.16 12.82
CA ILE A 94 15.60 9.15 14.27
C ILE A 94 15.47 7.71 14.79
N ARG A 95 16.56 7.17 15.34
CA ARG A 95 16.66 5.74 15.71
C ARG A 95 16.79 5.52 17.21
N TYR A 96 16.30 4.37 17.69
CA TYR A 96 16.44 3.83 19.05
C TYR A 96 15.70 4.56 20.18
N GLY A 97 15.19 5.76 19.94
CA GLY A 97 14.35 6.52 20.87
C GLY A 97 13.15 7.13 20.16
N GLY A 98 12.66 8.26 20.67
CA GLY A 98 11.56 9.00 20.07
C GLY A 98 11.52 10.47 20.48
N LEU A 99 10.51 11.17 19.96
CA LEU A 99 10.32 12.61 20.13
C LEU A 99 9.16 12.89 21.08
N GLU A 100 9.38 13.76 22.07
CA GLU A 100 8.34 14.21 23.00
C GLU A 100 8.02 15.68 22.72
N VAL A 101 6.93 15.95 22.01
CA VAL A 101 6.49 17.30 21.65
C VAL A 101 5.82 17.95 22.85
N VAL A 102 6.58 18.78 23.56
CA VAL A 102 6.18 19.50 24.78
C VAL A 102 5.89 20.98 24.53
N GLY A 103 5.99 21.44 23.29
CA GLY A 103 5.69 22.81 22.91
C GLY A 103 4.66 22.92 21.79
N ASN A 104 4.11 24.12 21.64
CA ASN A 104 3.10 24.41 20.63
C ASN A 104 3.75 24.85 19.32
N ASN A 105 2.99 24.78 18.22
CA ASN A 105 3.43 25.20 16.88
C ASN A 105 4.67 24.40 16.42
N VAL A 106 4.47 23.12 16.14
CA VAL A 106 5.54 22.19 15.77
C VAL A 106 5.19 21.45 14.48
N ILE A 107 6.15 21.39 13.57
CA ILE A 107 6.08 20.60 12.34
C ILE A 107 7.14 19.51 12.40
N ILE A 108 6.77 18.25 12.11
CA ILE A 108 7.68 17.13 11.94
C ILE A 108 7.40 16.52 10.57
N GLN A 109 8.39 16.53 9.68
CA GLN A 109 8.20 16.10 8.29
C GLN A 109 9.32 15.24 7.74
N ASN A 110 8.97 14.39 6.77
CA ASN A 110 9.93 13.65 5.95
C ASN A 110 10.93 12.82 6.77
N LEU A 111 10.45 12.14 7.81
CA LEU A 111 11.32 11.43 8.76
C LEU A 111 10.85 10.01 9.05
N SER A 112 11.80 9.08 9.05
CA SER A 112 11.62 7.76 9.63
C SER A 112 11.93 7.80 11.14
N ILE A 113 11.08 7.21 11.98
CA ILE A 113 11.26 7.19 13.44
C ILE A 113 10.95 5.78 13.95
N GLY A 114 11.94 5.12 14.57
CA GLY A 114 11.75 3.73 14.98
C GLY A 114 12.95 3.03 15.62
N ASP A 115 12.92 1.69 15.56
CA ASP A 115 13.92 0.76 16.07
C ASP A 115 14.14 0.75 17.59
N SER A 116 13.20 1.28 18.38
CA SER A 116 13.26 1.13 19.85
C SER A 116 12.69 -0.20 20.36
N TYR A 117 12.08 -1.02 19.50
CA TYR A 117 11.58 -2.36 19.83
C TYR A 117 12.67 -3.28 20.39
N ASP A 118 12.30 -4.09 21.36
CA ASP A 118 13.23 -4.90 22.16
C ASP A 118 12.77 -6.33 22.41
N GLY A 119 11.75 -6.79 21.68
CA GLY A 119 11.17 -8.11 21.83
C GLY A 119 9.85 -8.12 22.59
N ASP A 120 9.50 -7.05 23.32
CA ASP A 120 8.22 -6.96 24.02
C ASP A 120 7.08 -6.51 23.08
N TRP A 121 6.40 -7.48 22.45
CA TRP A 121 5.27 -7.18 21.56
C TRP A 121 4.12 -6.45 22.26
N LEU A 122 3.91 -6.65 23.56
CA LEU A 122 2.86 -5.95 24.31
C LEU A 122 3.24 -4.49 24.62
N GLY A 123 4.53 -4.15 24.47
CA GLY A 123 5.11 -2.83 24.70
C GLY A 123 4.85 -2.34 26.13
N LYS A 124 5.08 -3.18 27.13
CA LYS A 124 4.80 -2.86 28.55
C LYS A 124 6.07 -2.62 29.36
N THR A 125 7.23 -2.92 28.80
CA THR A 125 8.53 -2.77 29.48
C THR A 125 9.01 -1.31 29.49
N HIS A 126 8.77 -0.57 28.41
CA HIS A 126 9.15 0.82 28.26
C HIS A 126 7.94 1.68 27.87
N SER A 127 8.07 2.99 28.04
CA SER A 127 7.06 4.00 27.68
C SER A 127 7.60 4.97 26.64
N THR A 128 8.44 4.45 25.74
CA THR A 128 9.06 5.23 24.68
C THR A 128 8.26 5.02 23.41
N ASP A 129 7.56 6.07 23.02
CA ASP A 129 6.84 6.13 21.76
C ASP A 129 7.79 6.59 20.65
N GLY A 130 7.41 6.38 19.38
CA GLY A 130 8.07 7.07 18.26
C GLY A 130 7.90 8.59 18.39
N ILE A 131 6.67 9.04 18.54
CA ILE A 131 6.31 10.42 18.88
C ILE A 131 5.26 10.42 19.99
N THR A 132 5.49 11.20 21.05
CA THR A 132 4.44 11.59 22.00
C THR A 132 4.13 13.08 21.83
N VAL A 133 2.85 13.44 21.72
CA VAL A 133 2.40 14.83 21.59
C VAL A 133 1.64 15.29 22.84
N TYR A 134 2.15 16.34 23.47
CA TYR A 134 1.51 17.10 24.56
C TYR A 134 1.11 18.52 24.14
N GLY A 135 1.76 19.08 23.11
CA GLY A 135 1.55 20.45 22.64
C GLY A 135 0.34 20.64 21.74
N GLN A 136 0.09 21.90 21.38
CA GLN A 136 -0.98 22.32 20.48
C GLN A 136 -0.45 22.79 19.12
N ASN A 137 -1.28 22.73 18.08
CA ASN A 137 -0.89 23.13 16.72
C ASN A 137 0.34 22.34 16.27
N VAL A 138 0.13 21.03 16.07
CA VAL A 138 1.19 20.09 15.69
C VAL A 138 0.83 19.45 14.36
N TRP A 139 1.76 19.52 13.41
CA TRP A 139 1.61 18.89 12.10
C TRP A 139 2.71 17.85 11.89
N ILE A 140 2.30 16.58 11.79
CA ILE A 140 3.19 15.45 11.51
C ILE A 140 2.85 14.98 10.11
N ASP A 141 3.81 15.04 9.18
CA ASP A 141 3.51 14.86 7.77
C ASP A 141 4.63 14.16 6.98
N HIS A 142 4.28 13.23 6.09
CA HIS A 142 5.30 12.45 5.36
C HIS A 142 6.32 11.76 6.29
N CYS A 143 5.86 11.22 7.42
CA CYS A 143 6.71 10.48 8.35
C CYS A 143 6.43 8.98 8.27
N TRP A 144 7.45 8.16 8.53
CA TRP A 144 7.30 6.71 8.68
C TRP A 144 7.65 6.31 10.11
N MET A 145 6.67 5.79 10.85
CA MET A 145 6.87 5.33 12.22
C MET A 145 6.75 3.82 12.27
N TYR A 146 7.73 3.14 12.88
CA TYR A 146 7.75 1.69 12.94
C TYR A 146 8.53 1.15 14.14
N ALA A 147 8.24 -0.10 14.55
CA ALA A 147 9.02 -0.85 15.53
C ALA A 147 9.46 -0.04 16.78
N ALA A 148 8.53 0.73 17.38
CA ALA A 148 8.78 1.42 18.64
C ALA A 148 8.57 0.50 19.86
N ALA A 149 9.01 0.94 21.04
CA ALA A 149 8.90 0.19 22.29
C ALA A 149 7.49 0.19 22.91
N ASP A 150 6.78 1.33 22.92
CA ASP A 150 5.39 1.41 23.41
C ASP A 150 4.38 1.70 22.29
N GLY A 151 4.12 2.98 21.98
CA GLY A 151 3.29 3.40 20.85
C GLY A 151 4.10 3.95 19.67
N LEU A 152 3.52 4.03 18.47
CA LEU A 152 4.14 4.78 17.37
C LEU A 152 3.87 6.27 17.51
N LEU A 153 2.61 6.64 17.75
CA LEU A 153 2.17 8.03 17.93
C LEU A 153 1.11 8.16 19.02
N ASP A 154 1.49 8.66 20.18
CA ASP A 154 0.56 8.91 21.27
C ASP A 154 0.28 10.41 21.43
N ILE A 155 -1.00 10.79 21.41
CA ILE A 155 -1.47 12.17 21.57
C ILE A 155 -2.27 12.23 22.86
N ARG A 156 -1.78 12.97 23.85
CA ARG A 156 -2.38 12.94 25.19
C ARG A 156 -2.13 14.22 25.96
N SER A 157 -3.13 14.62 26.74
CA SER A 157 -2.97 15.59 27.80
C SER A 157 -2.26 14.96 29.00
N GLY A 158 -1.62 15.79 29.81
CA GLY A 158 -0.91 15.40 31.03
C GLY A 158 0.23 16.36 31.36
N ASN A 159 0.70 16.30 32.60
CA ASN A 159 1.80 17.17 33.08
C ASN A 159 1.52 18.68 32.91
N GLY A 160 0.25 19.09 32.99
CA GLY A 160 -0.18 20.48 32.81
C GLY A 160 -0.21 20.96 31.36
N MET A 161 -0.16 20.04 30.38
CA MET A 161 -0.27 20.33 28.96
C MET A 161 -1.52 19.67 28.37
N ASP A 162 -2.18 20.38 27.45
CA ASP A 162 -3.40 19.95 26.78
C ASP A 162 -3.14 19.84 25.28
N ALA A 163 -2.91 18.62 24.82
CA ALA A 163 -2.67 18.36 23.40
C ALA A 163 -3.94 18.69 22.60
N ASP A 164 -3.83 19.51 21.56
CA ASP A 164 -4.98 19.94 20.77
C ASP A 164 -4.57 20.48 19.39
N TYR A 165 -5.49 20.50 18.43
CA TYR A 165 -5.21 20.97 17.06
C TYR A 165 -4.04 20.21 16.37
N ILE A 166 -4.19 18.89 16.22
CA ILE A 166 -3.19 18.02 15.61
C ILE A 166 -3.64 17.57 14.22
N THR A 167 -2.72 17.55 13.26
CA THR A 167 -2.91 16.88 11.97
C THR A 167 -1.76 15.91 11.76
N VAL A 168 -2.10 14.68 11.40
CA VAL A 168 -1.21 13.63 10.93
C VAL A 168 -1.58 13.36 9.49
N SER A 169 -0.71 13.70 8.55
CA SER A 169 -1.00 13.56 7.11
C SER A 169 0.07 12.81 6.35
N ASN A 170 -0.32 12.05 5.32
CA ASN A 170 0.62 11.38 4.43
C ASN A 170 1.69 10.55 5.20
N CYS A 171 1.35 10.00 6.37
CA CYS A 171 2.29 9.23 7.20
C CYS A 171 2.09 7.73 7.00
N ARG A 172 3.17 6.97 7.04
CA ARG A 172 3.15 5.50 7.08
C ARG A 172 3.39 5.00 8.50
N PHE A 173 2.65 3.98 8.90
CA PHE A 173 2.82 3.27 10.16
C PHE A 173 2.97 1.78 9.85
N SER A 174 3.91 1.09 10.49
CA SER A 174 4.13 -0.35 10.24
C SER A 174 4.83 -1.09 11.39
N ASP A 175 4.91 -2.43 11.31
CA ASP A 175 5.66 -3.33 12.22
C ASP A 175 5.48 -3.01 13.72
N HIS A 176 4.24 -3.01 14.21
CA HIS A 176 3.93 -2.54 15.55
C HIS A 176 2.58 -3.00 16.11
N ASN A 177 2.51 -3.18 17.43
CA ASN A 177 1.27 -3.60 18.10
C ASN A 177 0.30 -2.43 18.33
N LYS A 178 0.70 -1.40 19.10
CA LYS A 178 -0.16 -0.33 19.60
C LYS A 178 0.14 0.98 18.87
N VAL A 179 -0.50 1.21 17.73
CA VAL A 179 -0.05 2.25 16.80
C VAL A 179 -0.23 3.66 17.34
N SER A 180 -1.48 4.07 17.60
CA SER A 180 -1.77 5.42 18.05
C SER A 180 -2.88 5.51 19.08
N LEU A 181 -2.52 6.00 20.26
CA LEU A 181 -3.45 6.33 21.33
C LEU A 181 -3.76 7.83 21.33
N ILE A 182 -5.05 8.17 21.38
CA ILE A 182 -5.51 9.52 21.67
C ILE A 182 -6.23 9.50 23.01
N GLY A 183 -5.66 10.20 24.00
CA GLY A 183 -6.17 10.25 25.37
C GLY A 183 -5.84 8.98 26.16
N SER A 184 -5.00 9.13 27.20
CA SER A 184 -4.36 7.96 27.83
C SER A 184 -5.20 7.26 28.91
N SER A 185 -6.13 7.96 29.55
CA SER A 185 -6.95 7.44 30.65
C SER A 185 -8.36 8.04 30.63
N ASP A 186 -9.35 7.29 31.13
CA ASP A 186 -10.75 7.73 31.25
C ASP A 186 -10.90 8.78 32.38
N GLU A 187 -9.95 8.79 33.31
CA GLU A 187 -9.90 9.68 34.47
C GLU A 187 -9.27 11.05 34.16
N GLN A 188 -8.65 11.21 32.98
CA GLN A 188 -8.05 12.47 32.52
C GLN A 188 -9.08 13.44 31.95
N VAL A 189 -10.03 13.82 32.80
CA VAL A 189 -11.17 14.67 32.48
C VAL A 189 -10.79 16.06 31.98
N GLU A 190 -9.58 16.53 32.26
CA GLU A 190 -8.99 17.74 31.69
C GLU A 190 -8.90 17.70 30.17
N SER A 191 -8.91 16.51 29.55
CA SER A 191 -8.86 16.33 28.09
C SER A 191 -10.18 16.71 27.39
N ARG A 192 -11.27 16.97 28.12
CA ARG A 192 -12.56 17.36 27.52
C ARG A 192 -12.42 18.69 26.78
N GLY A 193 -12.82 18.69 25.51
CA GLY A 193 -12.69 19.87 24.64
C GLY A 193 -11.33 20.02 23.96
N HIS A 194 -10.42 19.06 24.18
CA HIS A 194 -9.10 18.99 23.57
C HIS A 194 -8.94 17.74 22.71
N LEU A 195 -7.69 17.37 22.38
CA LEU A 195 -7.31 16.18 21.60
C LEU A 195 -7.88 16.13 20.19
N ARG A 196 -8.23 17.29 19.61
CA ARG A 196 -8.74 17.36 18.24
C ARG A 196 -7.66 16.99 17.26
N THR A 197 -7.89 15.92 16.51
CA THR A 197 -6.85 15.28 15.69
C THR A 197 -7.40 14.90 14.32
N THR A 198 -6.68 15.21 13.25
CA THR A 198 -6.99 14.75 11.90
C THR A 198 -5.97 13.71 11.45
N TYR A 199 -6.41 12.56 10.96
CA TYR A 199 -5.63 11.65 10.13
C TYR A 199 -6.08 11.83 8.69
N TYR A 200 -5.14 12.09 7.78
CA TYR A 200 -5.44 12.37 6.37
C TYR A 200 -4.42 11.71 5.45
N ASN A 201 -4.85 10.88 4.49
CA ASN A 201 -3.95 10.19 3.55
C ASN A 201 -2.86 9.34 4.23
N CYS A 202 -3.10 8.83 5.44
CA CYS A 202 -2.14 7.99 6.13
C CYS A 202 -2.25 6.53 5.66
N TRP A 203 -1.15 5.79 5.77
CA TRP A 203 -1.09 4.35 5.56
C TRP A 203 -0.82 3.62 6.86
N PHE A 204 -1.78 2.83 7.30
CA PHE A 204 -1.57 1.82 8.33
C PHE A 204 -1.26 0.48 7.65
N ASP A 205 0.03 0.21 7.48
CA ASP A 205 0.58 -0.91 6.73
C ASP A 205 0.88 -2.11 7.65
N GLY A 206 -0.04 -3.07 7.68
CA GLY A 206 0.13 -4.35 8.36
C GLY A 206 0.86 -5.43 7.54
N THR A 207 1.28 -5.14 6.32
CA THR A 207 2.00 -6.10 5.45
C THR A 207 3.49 -6.20 5.78
N SER A 208 4.02 -5.21 6.50
CA SER A 208 5.45 -5.08 6.82
C SER A 208 5.83 -5.66 8.19
N GLY A 209 6.99 -6.30 8.25
CA GLY A 209 7.59 -6.79 9.51
C GLY A 209 6.70 -7.81 10.22
N LYS A 210 6.39 -7.56 11.51
CA LYS A 210 5.49 -8.39 12.34
C LYS A 210 4.01 -8.02 12.14
N GLY A 211 3.73 -7.10 11.21
CA GLY A 211 2.43 -6.55 10.91
C GLY A 211 1.98 -5.46 11.88
N LEU A 212 0.73 -5.01 11.70
CA LEU A 212 0.07 -4.02 12.55
C LEU A 212 -1.13 -4.62 13.26
N SER A 213 -1.27 -4.34 14.56
CA SER A 213 -2.31 -4.98 15.36
C SER A 213 -3.50 -4.09 15.71
N GLN A 214 -3.26 -2.96 16.38
CA GLN A 214 -4.35 -2.18 16.99
C GLN A 214 -4.08 -0.68 17.12
N ARG A 215 -5.17 0.08 17.36
CA ARG A 215 -5.19 1.51 17.71
C ARG A 215 -4.85 2.44 16.54
N MET A 216 -5.70 2.52 15.53
CA MET A 216 -5.45 3.37 14.35
C MET A 216 -6.55 4.42 14.05
N PRO A 217 -6.87 5.36 14.96
CA PRO A 217 -6.43 5.47 16.34
C PRO A 217 -7.41 4.80 17.33
N ARG A 218 -6.98 4.64 18.58
CA ARG A 218 -7.88 4.42 19.72
C ARG A 218 -8.06 5.72 20.49
N THR A 219 -9.30 6.19 20.60
CA THR A 219 -9.57 7.57 21.00
C THR A 219 -10.43 7.69 22.24
N ARG A 220 -10.06 8.64 23.11
CA ARG A 220 -10.88 9.18 24.20
C ARG A 220 -10.97 10.69 24.09
N PHE A 221 -12.10 11.24 24.51
CA PHE A 221 -12.47 12.66 24.59
C PHE A 221 -12.50 13.42 23.26
N GLY A 222 -11.45 13.30 22.44
CA GLY A 222 -11.19 14.15 21.30
C GLY A 222 -12.17 14.00 20.14
N ASP A 223 -12.22 15.07 19.33
CA ASP A 223 -12.91 15.09 18.05
C ASP A 223 -11.90 14.72 16.96
N VAL A 224 -12.06 13.51 16.41
CA VAL A 224 -11.08 12.93 15.49
C VAL A 224 -11.69 12.71 14.12
N HIS A 225 -11.04 13.25 13.09
CA HIS A 225 -11.41 13.02 11.70
C HIS A 225 -10.38 12.09 11.06
N VAL A 226 -10.81 10.93 10.59
CA VAL A 226 -9.99 9.97 9.83
C VAL A 226 -10.49 9.97 8.39
N LEU A 227 -9.70 10.57 7.52
CA LEU A 227 -10.05 10.87 6.13
C LEU A 227 -9.07 10.20 5.16
N ASN A 228 -9.58 9.58 4.10
CA ASN A 228 -8.77 9.05 2.99
C ASN A 228 -7.56 8.21 3.41
N THR A 229 -7.69 7.49 4.51
CA THR A 229 -6.63 6.67 5.10
C THR A 229 -6.75 5.23 4.59
N TYR A 230 -5.61 4.61 4.30
CA TYR A 230 -5.52 3.21 3.89
C TYR A 230 -5.13 2.31 5.06
N PHE A 231 -5.95 1.31 5.35
CA PHE A 231 -5.69 0.28 6.36
C PHE A 231 -5.51 -1.06 5.66
N GLU A 232 -4.37 -1.71 5.84
CA GLU A 232 -4.04 -2.96 5.17
C GLU A 232 -3.54 -4.00 6.18
N ASP A 233 -4.11 -5.21 6.14
CA ASP A 233 -3.70 -6.37 6.95
C ASP A 233 -3.66 -6.11 8.48
N ILE A 234 -4.67 -5.42 9.02
CA ILE A 234 -4.74 -5.13 10.46
C ILE A 234 -5.23 -6.34 11.27
N ALA A 235 -4.39 -6.81 12.19
CA ALA A 235 -4.58 -8.10 12.87
C ALA A 235 -5.67 -8.10 13.96
N SER A 236 -5.92 -6.97 14.66
CA SER A 236 -6.90 -6.92 15.77
C SER A 236 -8.04 -5.95 15.52
N TYR A 237 -7.80 -4.64 15.54
CA TYR A 237 -8.81 -3.61 15.24
C TYR A 237 -8.17 -2.35 14.71
N CYS A 238 -8.88 -1.61 13.85
CA CYS A 238 -8.38 -0.34 13.33
C CYS A 238 -8.80 0.79 14.29
N ILE A 239 -9.95 1.41 14.04
CA ILE A 239 -10.41 2.61 14.73
C ILE A 239 -11.27 2.22 15.95
N ALA A 240 -11.07 2.89 17.08
CA ALA A 240 -11.93 2.71 18.25
C ALA A 240 -12.34 4.06 18.84
N ALA A 241 -13.64 4.37 18.77
CA ALA A 241 -14.26 5.43 19.55
C ALA A 241 -14.53 4.89 20.96
N ASN A 242 -13.80 5.41 21.94
CA ASN A 242 -14.00 5.08 23.36
C ASN A 242 -14.43 6.32 24.15
N PHE A 243 -14.12 6.34 25.44
CA PHE A 243 -14.61 7.28 26.44
C PHE A 243 -14.83 8.71 25.93
N GLU A 244 -16.10 9.12 25.79
CA GLU A 244 -16.51 10.46 25.39
C GLU A 244 -15.83 10.97 24.10
N SER A 245 -15.43 10.12 23.17
CA SER A 245 -14.82 10.57 21.91
C SER A 245 -15.87 10.88 20.85
N ARG A 246 -15.51 11.66 19.81
CA ARG A 246 -16.36 11.84 18.61
C ARG A 246 -15.51 11.63 17.37
N LEU A 247 -15.87 10.64 16.56
CA LEU A 247 -15.08 10.24 15.40
C LEU A 247 -15.88 10.39 14.11
N VAL A 248 -15.22 10.90 13.08
CA VAL A 248 -15.70 10.89 11.69
C VAL A 248 -14.73 10.05 10.89
N VAL A 249 -15.21 8.95 10.32
CA VAL A 249 -14.43 7.99 9.53
C VAL A 249 -14.92 8.10 8.09
N GLU A 250 -14.27 8.93 7.29
CA GLU A 250 -14.72 9.35 5.96
C GLU A 250 -13.80 8.86 4.84
N ASN A 251 -14.38 8.24 3.82
CA ASN A 251 -13.74 7.82 2.57
C ASN A 251 -12.41 7.07 2.75
N ASN A 252 -12.33 6.19 3.74
CA ASN A 252 -11.18 5.33 4.00
C ASN A 252 -11.30 3.99 3.28
N TYR A 253 -10.17 3.32 3.07
CA TYR A 253 -10.13 1.98 2.49
C TYR A 253 -9.55 0.99 3.49
N PHE A 254 -10.29 -0.09 3.78
CA PHE A 254 -9.86 -1.17 4.66
C PHE A 254 -9.70 -2.46 3.85
N ARG A 255 -8.46 -2.90 3.67
CA ARG A 255 -8.11 -4.20 3.06
C ARG A 255 -7.75 -5.20 4.14
N ASN A 256 -8.36 -6.39 4.10
CA ASN A 256 -8.03 -7.54 4.95
C ASN A 256 -7.92 -7.24 6.46
N SER A 257 -8.63 -6.22 6.93
CA SER A 257 -8.47 -5.67 8.26
C SER A 257 -9.56 -6.18 9.19
N ARG A 258 -9.18 -6.53 10.43
CA ARG A 258 -10.15 -6.91 11.46
C ARG A 258 -10.71 -5.66 12.15
N ASN A 259 -11.99 -5.73 12.50
CA ASN A 259 -12.73 -4.69 13.22
C ASN A 259 -12.40 -3.26 12.73
N PRO A 260 -12.75 -2.91 11.47
CA PRO A 260 -12.46 -1.59 10.90
C PRO A 260 -12.82 -0.40 11.80
N HIS A 261 -13.95 -0.47 12.49
CA HIS A 261 -14.27 0.50 13.51
C HIS A 261 -15.18 -0.09 14.59
N SER A 262 -14.99 0.42 15.81
CA SER A 262 -15.74 0.01 16.99
C SER A 262 -16.11 1.22 17.84
N VAL A 263 -17.24 1.09 18.53
CA VAL A 263 -17.75 2.05 19.50
C VAL A 263 -17.81 1.33 20.84
N GLY A 264 -16.92 1.71 21.76
CA GLY A 264 -16.80 1.06 23.06
C GLY A 264 -17.04 2.03 24.19
N ASP A 265 -18.19 1.92 24.83
CA ASP A 265 -18.55 2.64 26.04
C ASP A 265 -18.44 1.77 27.31
N GLN A 266 -18.10 2.40 28.44
CA GLN A 266 -18.10 1.78 29.75
C GLN A 266 -19.13 2.40 30.72
N GLY A 267 -19.97 3.33 30.26
CA GLY A 267 -21.03 3.99 31.02
C GLY A 267 -20.51 4.91 32.13
N ARG A 268 -19.23 5.30 32.05
CA ARG A 268 -18.53 6.06 33.08
C ARG A 268 -18.35 7.55 32.72
N GLY A 269 -18.58 7.90 31.45
CA GLY A 269 -18.48 9.27 30.96
C GLY A 269 -19.75 10.08 31.18
N ILE A 270 -19.68 11.37 30.87
CA ILE A 270 -20.86 12.27 30.84
C ILE A 270 -21.62 12.20 29.52
N ARG A 271 -21.05 11.52 28.52
CA ARG A 271 -21.65 11.26 27.22
C ARG A 271 -21.07 9.98 26.62
N GLU A 272 -21.83 9.38 25.72
CA GLU A 272 -21.40 8.23 24.94
C GLU A 272 -20.31 8.62 23.93
N PRO A 273 -19.42 7.68 23.54
CA PRO A 273 -18.66 7.81 22.31
C PRO A 273 -19.57 7.89 21.11
N GLU A 274 -19.16 8.67 20.12
CA GLU A 274 -19.87 8.78 18.84
C GLU A 274 -18.90 8.47 17.70
N LEU A 275 -19.37 7.75 16.68
CA LEU A 275 -18.63 7.45 15.46
C LEU A 275 -19.56 7.47 14.26
N VAL A 276 -19.24 8.32 13.29
CA VAL A 276 -19.92 8.38 12.00
C VAL A 276 -19.02 7.79 10.91
N SER A 277 -19.56 6.88 10.10
CA SER A 277 -18.84 6.22 8.99
C SER A 277 -19.44 6.66 7.66
N ILE A 278 -18.64 7.30 6.80
CA ILE A 278 -19.07 7.88 5.51
C ILE A 278 -18.19 7.31 4.39
N GLY A 279 -18.79 6.75 3.34
CA GLY A 279 -18.11 6.43 2.08
C GLY A 279 -16.92 5.46 2.14
N ASN A 280 -16.73 4.71 3.23
CA ASN A 280 -15.62 3.77 3.40
C ASN A 280 -15.80 2.48 2.57
N ILE A 281 -14.69 1.89 2.11
CA ILE A 281 -14.64 0.57 1.44
C ILE A 281 -14.04 -0.48 2.39
N TYR A 282 -14.63 -1.68 2.42
CA TYR A 282 -14.18 -2.82 3.23
C TYR A 282 -13.91 -4.04 2.33
N ASP A 283 -12.71 -4.14 1.77
CA ASP A 283 -12.26 -5.27 0.96
C ASP A 283 -11.64 -6.36 1.84
N GLY A 284 -12.19 -7.58 1.83
CA GLY A 284 -11.67 -8.70 2.64
C GLY A 284 -11.72 -8.52 4.17
N SER A 285 -12.20 -7.37 4.65
CA SER A 285 -12.17 -6.99 6.07
C SER A 285 -13.30 -7.65 6.87
N THR A 286 -13.02 -8.06 8.11
CA THR A 286 -13.93 -8.86 8.96
C THR A 286 -14.20 -8.20 10.32
N GLY A 287 -15.21 -8.68 11.05
CA GLY A 287 -15.52 -8.19 12.40
C GLY A 287 -16.36 -6.92 12.43
N ARG A 288 -16.20 -6.13 13.50
CA ARG A 288 -17.04 -4.97 13.85
C ARG A 288 -16.90 -3.80 12.88
N ARG A 289 -18.03 -3.15 12.62
CA ARG A 289 -18.17 -1.92 11.83
C ARG A 289 -19.23 -1.05 12.52
N GLU A 290 -19.00 -0.76 13.80
CA GLU A 290 -19.97 -0.07 14.65
C GLU A 290 -19.92 1.44 14.40
N ALA A 291 -21.09 2.04 14.21
CA ALA A 291 -21.27 3.48 14.13
C ALA A 291 -22.50 3.86 14.99
N GLY A 292 -22.52 5.09 15.50
CA GLY A 292 -23.59 5.60 16.36
C GLY A 292 -23.36 7.03 16.80
N GLY A 293 -24.45 7.76 17.07
CA GLY A 293 -24.42 9.19 17.36
C GLY A 293 -24.16 10.04 16.12
N ASP A 294 -24.00 11.35 16.34
CA ASP A 294 -23.86 12.35 15.27
C ASP A 294 -22.41 12.88 15.11
N ALA A 295 -21.54 12.62 16.09
CA ALA A 295 -20.17 13.09 16.16
C ALA A 295 -20.06 14.61 15.91
N PHE A 296 -19.38 15.01 14.83
CA PHE A 296 -19.28 16.40 14.38
C PHE A 296 -19.19 16.42 12.85
N VAL A 297 -19.32 17.60 12.25
CA VAL A 297 -19.19 17.78 10.79
C VAL A 297 -17.85 18.49 10.50
N PRO A 298 -16.82 17.80 9.98
CA PRO A 298 -15.50 18.39 9.80
C PRO A 298 -15.50 19.64 8.90
N ALA A 299 -16.34 19.65 7.86
CA ALA A 299 -16.46 20.77 6.92
C ALA A 299 -16.96 22.08 7.55
N ASN A 300 -17.53 22.04 8.76
CA ASN A 300 -17.88 23.25 9.51
C ASN A 300 -16.66 23.94 10.14
N TYR A 301 -15.51 23.25 10.21
CA TYR A 301 -14.31 23.71 10.90
C TYR A 301 -13.18 24.04 9.94
N TYR A 302 -12.96 23.23 8.91
CA TYR A 302 -11.90 23.43 7.91
C TYR A 302 -12.31 22.88 6.54
N SER A 303 -11.71 23.43 5.48
CA SER A 303 -11.93 22.97 4.11
C SER A 303 -11.05 21.77 3.77
N TYR A 304 -11.62 20.81 3.03
CA TYR A 304 -10.91 19.67 2.47
C TYR A 304 -11.64 19.20 1.19
N THR A 305 -10.95 18.43 0.35
CA THR A 305 -11.55 17.75 -0.79
C THR A 305 -11.28 16.26 -0.64
N PRO A 306 -12.31 15.44 -0.38
CA PRO A 306 -12.10 14.02 -0.17
C PRO A 306 -11.83 13.31 -1.50
N LEU A 307 -10.87 12.38 -1.52
CA LEU A 307 -10.73 11.40 -2.59
C LEU A 307 -11.91 10.42 -2.54
N PHE A 308 -12.23 9.80 -3.67
CA PHE A 308 -13.09 8.62 -3.65
C PHE A 308 -12.35 7.50 -2.92
N ALA A 309 -13.04 6.77 -2.04
CA ALA A 309 -12.40 5.72 -1.26
C ALA A 309 -11.68 4.66 -2.12
N ALA A 310 -12.16 4.39 -3.34
CA ALA A 310 -11.53 3.44 -4.27
C ALA A 310 -10.16 3.90 -4.79
N GLU A 311 -9.85 5.19 -4.74
CA GLU A 311 -8.57 5.78 -5.17
C GLU A 311 -7.55 5.83 -4.04
N VAL A 312 -8.01 5.70 -2.79
CA VAL A 312 -7.19 5.85 -1.59
C VAL A 312 -5.98 4.92 -1.59
N PRO A 313 -6.09 3.60 -1.90
CA PRO A 313 -4.91 2.74 -1.92
C PRO A 313 -3.83 3.25 -2.86
N ALA A 314 -4.20 3.63 -4.09
CA ALA A 314 -3.29 4.15 -5.09
C ALA A 314 -2.58 5.40 -4.60
N TYR A 315 -3.36 6.39 -4.13
CA TYR A 315 -2.83 7.66 -3.68
C TYR A 315 -1.93 7.49 -2.45
N VAL A 316 -2.39 6.75 -1.45
CA VAL A 316 -1.71 6.63 -0.17
C VAL A 316 -0.43 5.81 -0.27
N MET A 317 -0.43 4.71 -1.03
CA MET A 317 0.81 3.95 -1.25
C MET A 317 1.89 4.78 -1.97
N ASN A 318 1.46 5.78 -2.72
CA ASN A 318 2.31 6.67 -3.51
C ASN A 318 2.85 7.87 -2.71
N ALA A 319 2.10 8.33 -1.70
CA ALA A 319 2.38 9.58 -1.00
C ALA A 319 2.73 9.40 0.48
N ALA A 320 2.41 8.26 1.09
CA ALA A 320 2.57 8.10 2.53
C ALA A 320 3.99 7.69 2.94
N GLY A 321 4.55 8.41 3.91
CA GLY A 321 5.90 8.22 4.43
C GLY A 321 6.87 9.31 3.93
N PRO A 322 8.16 9.19 4.28
CA PRO A 322 9.20 10.09 3.78
C PRO A 322 9.22 10.05 2.25
N PHE A 323 9.37 11.22 1.65
CA PHE A 323 9.09 11.46 0.24
C PHE A 323 10.20 12.31 -0.40
N ASN A 324 10.57 11.98 -1.64
CA ASN A 324 11.49 12.80 -2.45
C ASN A 324 10.97 12.96 -3.89
N PRO A 325 10.11 13.96 -4.15
CA PRO A 325 9.51 14.13 -5.46
C PRO A 325 10.50 14.58 -6.53
N ALA A 326 11.59 15.25 -6.13
CA ALA A 326 12.47 15.92 -7.09
C ALA A 326 13.34 14.93 -7.88
N ASN A 327 13.60 13.74 -7.31
CA ASN A 327 14.50 12.75 -7.88
C ASN A 327 13.86 11.37 -8.07
N ASN A 328 12.55 11.21 -7.85
CA ASN A 328 11.89 9.92 -8.04
C ASN A 328 11.58 9.66 -9.52
N HIS A 329 11.99 8.49 -10.00
CA HIS A 329 11.69 7.98 -11.33
C HIS A 329 10.50 7.01 -11.23
N PRO A 330 9.54 7.05 -12.16
CA PRO A 330 8.49 6.05 -12.19
C PRO A 330 9.04 4.62 -12.33
N PRO A 331 8.35 3.62 -11.77
CA PRO A 331 8.75 2.23 -11.91
C PRO A 331 8.68 1.79 -13.37
N VAL A 332 9.39 0.73 -13.71
CA VAL A 332 9.43 0.15 -15.05
C VAL A 332 8.71 -1.18 -15.04
N ALA A 333 7.50 -1.20 -15.60
CA ALA A 333 6.72 -2.42 -15.77
C ALA A 333 7.14 -3.19 -17.04
N VAL A 334 7.32 -4.51 -16.93
CA VAL A 334 7.64 -5.45 -18.00
C VAL A 334 6.43 -6.34 -18.24
N THR A 335 6.02 -6.48 -19.51
CA THR A 335 4.81 -7.25 -19.83
C THR A 335 4.98 -8.74 -19.50
N ASP A 336 4.03 -9.28 -18.75
CA ASP A 336 3.91 -10.71 -18.46
C ASP A 336 3.03 -11.43 -19.47
N SER A 337 3.14 -12.76 -19.49
CA SER A 337 2.19 -13.61 -20.23
C SER A 337 1.85 -14.87 -19.45
N VAL A 338 0.57 -15.22 -19.41
CA VAL A 338 0.08 -16.42 -18.72
C VAL A 338 -0.99 -17.11 -19.57
N ASP A 339 -0.85 -18.43 -19.76
CA ASP A 339 -1.86 -19.25 -20.42
C ASP A 339 -2.70 -20.01 -19.37
N PHE A 340 -3.98 -19.63 -19.28
CA PHE A 340 -4.99 -20.22 -18.42
C PHE A 340 -5.80 -21.33 -19.11
N SER A 341 -5.44 -21.76 -20.33
CA SER A 341 -6.17 -22.79 -21.09
C SER A 341 -6.31 -24.13 -20.37
N ASP A 342 -5.52 -24.39 -19.31
CA ASP A 342 -5.55 -25.60 -18.50
C ASP A 342 -6.11 -25.39 -17.07
N TYR A 343 -6.54 -24.16 -16.73
CA TYR A 343 -6.94 -23.79 -15.37
C TYR A 343 -8.41 -23.37 -15.32
N ALA A 344 -9.21 -24.06 -14.51
CA ALA A 344 -10.57 -23.63 -14.15
C ALA A 344 -10.63 -22.99 -12.75
N LEU A 345 -9.47 -22.75 -12.13
CA LEU A 345 -9.32 -22.28 -10.75
C LEU A 345 -8.52 -20.97 -10.70
N PRO A 346 -8.69 -20.17 -9.63
CA PRO A 346 -7.92 -18.95 -9.43
C PRO A 346 -6.42 -19.27 -9.54
N THR A 347 -5.74 -18.58 -10.45
CA THR A 347 -4.31 -18.72 -10.68
C THR A 347 -3.62 -17.42 -10.32
N VAL A 348 -2.55 -17.51 -9.53
CA VAL A 348 -1.79 -16.37 -9.02
C VAL A 348 -0.69 -16.00 -10.01
N VAL A 349 -0.65 -14.74 -10.44
CA VAL A 349 0.37 -14.17 -11.33
C VAL A 349 1.22 -13.19 -10.54
N ASP A 350 2.52 -13.48 -10.48
CA ASP A 350 3.52 -12.59 -9.86
C ASP A 350 4.04 -11.58 -10.87
N VAL A 351 3.26 -10.54 -11.09
CA VAL A 351 3.59 -9.54 -12.12
C VAL A 351 4.78 -8.65 -11.74
N THR A 352 5.08 -8.53 -10.44
CA THR A 352 6.22 -7.72 -9.99
C THR A 352 7.57 -8.44 -10.15
N ALA A 353 7.59 -9.71 -10.54
CA ALA A 353 8.81 -10.53 -10.55
C ALA A 353 9.85 -10.10 -11.59
N ASN A 354 9.42 -9.42 -12.66
CA ASN A 354 10.26 -8.88 -13.73
C ASN A 354 10.20 -7.34 -13.84
N ASP A 355 9.40 -6.69 -13.00
CA ASP A 355 9.31 -5.25 -12.87
C ASP A 355 10.48 -4.72 -12.01
N PHE A 356 10.85 -3.46 -12.18
CA PHE A 356 11.87 -2.84 -11.32
C PHE A 356 11.65 -1.34 -11.13
N ASP A 357 12.10 -0.82 -9.99
CA ASP A 357 12.22 0.60 -9.74
C ASP A 357 13.67 1.06 -9.97
N VAL A 358 13.86 2.22 -10.60
CA VAL A 358 15.21 2.74 -10.90
C VAL A 358 15.92 3.22 -9.64
N ASP A 359 15.15 3.74 -8.68
CA ASP A 359 15.66 4.27 -7.42
C ASP A 359 15.74 3.19 -6.32
N GLY A 360 15.32 1.96 -6.63
CA GLY A 360 15.36 0.81 -5.72
C GLY A 360 14.18 0.74 -4.74
N GLY A 361 13.12 1.50 -4.99
CA GLY A 361 11.88 1.47 -4.22
C GLY A 361 11.15 0.14 -4.29
N GLU A 362 10.35 -0.15 -3.26
CA GLU A 362 9.48 -1.32 -3.24
C GLU A 362 8.31 -1.11 -4.21
N LEU A 363 8.00 -2.13 -5.01
CA LEU A 363 6.94 -2.08 -6.01
C LEU A 363 5.63 -2.65 -5.48
N ARG A 364 4.51 -1.99 -5.79
CA ARG A 364 3.17 -2.46 -5.45
C ARG A 364 2.17 -2.35 -6.59
N ILE A 365 1.20 -3.28 -6.63
CA ILE A 365 0.06 -3.22 -7.54
C ILE A 365 -1.08 -2.48 -6.83
N SER A 366 -1.41 -1.31 -7.36
CA SER A 366 -2.46 -0.45 -6.81
C SER A 366 -3.87 -0.99 -7.13
N ARG A 367 -4.12 -1.27 -8.42
CA ARG A 367 -5.44 -1.71 -8.92
C ARG A 367 -5.33 -2.35 -10.30
N ILE A 368 -6.37 -3.09 -10.68
CA ILE A 368 -6.63 -3.46 -12.07
C ILE A 368 -7.29 -2.26 -12.76
N LEU A 369 -6.83 -1.92 -13.96
CA LEU A 369 -7.24 -0.73 -14.72
C LEU A 369 -8.34 -1.03 -15.75
N ASN A 370 -8.54 -2.29 -16.11
CA ASN A 370 -9.54 -2.72 -17.09
C ASN A 370 -10.45 -3.86 -16.56
N ASP A 371 -11.46 -4.22 -17.33
CA ASP A 371 -12.40 -5.31 -17.02
C ASP A 371 -12.13 -6.50 -17.96
N PRO A 372 -11.17 -7.39 -17.63
CA PRO A 372 -10.87 -8.55 -18.45
C PRO A 372 -12.06 -9.54 -18.47
N PRO A 373 -12.15 -10.45 -19.46
CA PRO A 373 -13.30 -11.37 -19.64
C PRO A 373 -13.46 -12.44 -18.54
N GLY A 374 -12.66 -12.37 -17.48
CA GLY A 374 -12.75 -13.19 -16.27
C GLY A 374 -12.61 -12.33 -15.02
N LEU A 375 -12.44 -12.93 -13.85
CA LEU A 375 -12.28 -12.17 -12.62
C LEU A 375 -10.80 -11.98 -12.30
N ALA A 376 -10.29 -10.76 -12.45
CA ALA A 376 -8.95 -10.35 -12.01
C ALA A 376 -9.03 -9.59 -10.69
N ILE A 377 -8.25 -10.02 -9.70
CA ILE A 377 -8.22 -9.41 -8.36
C ILE A 377 -6.76 -9.27 -7.92
N VAL A 378 -6.40 -8.09 -7.40
CA VAL A 378 -5.11 -7.91 -6.73
C VAL A 378 -5.18 -8.50 -5.31
N ARG A 379 -4.28 -9.43 -4.98
CA ARG A 379 -4.12 -10.03 -3.64
C ARG A 379 -2.65 -10.26 -3.37
N ASP A 380 -2.18 -9.87 -2.19
CA ASP A 380 -0.79 -10.11 -1.72
C ASP A 380 0.27 -9.61 -2.71
N ASN A 381 0.02 -8.43 -3.29
CA ASN A 381 0.83 -7.82 -4.34
C ASN A 381 1.00 -8.69 -5.61
N ARG A 382 0.00 -9.54 -5.89
CA ARG A 382 -0.09 -10.41 -7.07
C ARG A 382 -1.46 -10.28 -7.71
N ILE A 383 -1.60 -10.75 -8.94
CA ILE A 383 -2.89 -10.79 -9.63
C ILE A 383 -3.44 -12.22 -9.59
N ASN A 384 -4.56 -12.41 -8.92
CA ASN A 384 -5.34 -13.64 -8.98
C ASN A 384 -6.34 -13.54 -10.12
N PHE A 385 -6.23 -14.41 -11.12
CA PHE A 385 -7.15 -14.45 -12.25
C PHE A 385 -7.96 -15.75 -12.29
N ILE A 386 -9.28 -15.62 -12.48
CA ILE A 386 -10.20 -16.72 -12.75
C ILE A 386 -10.73 -16.53 -14.18
N PRO A 387 -10.39 -17.41 -15.13
CA PRO A 387 -10.89 -17.31 -16.50
C PRO A 387 -12.42 -17.51 -16.57
N PRO A 388 -13.09 -17.01 -17.61
CA PRO A 388 -14.53 -17.22 -17.79
C PRO A 388 -14.88 -18.70 -17.90
N ALA A 389 -16.06 -19.05 -17.37
CA ALA A 389 -16.56 -20.43 -17.38
C ALA A 389 -16.91 -20.96 -18.78
N THR A 390 -17.03 -20.08 -19.79
CA THR A 390 -17.29 -20.43 -21.19
C THR A 390 -16.53 -19.49 -22.13
N GLY A 391 -16.15 -20.00 -23.31
CA GLY A 391 -15.47 -19.23 -24.34
C GLY A 391 -13.95 -19.33 -24.29
N SER A 392 -13.28 -19.07 -25.41
CA SER A 392 -11.83 -19.15 -25.55
C SER A 392 -11.30 -17.89 -26.22
N GLY A 393 -10.17 -17.36 -25.76
CA GLY A 393 -9.65 -16.11 -26.29
C GLY A 393 -8.26 -15.75 -25.78
N MET A 394 -7.76 -14.63 -26.28
CA MET A 394 -6.61 -13.92 -25.73
C MET A 394 -7.07 -12.52 -25.35
N ASP A 395 -6.61 -12.02 -24.20
CA ASP A 395 -6.92 -10.68 -23.71
C ASP A 395 -5.72 -10.10 -22.92
N THR A 396 -5.88 -8.92 -22.34
CA THR A 396 -4.87 -8.25 -21.51
C THR A 396 -5.50 -7.85 -20.18
N ILE A 397 -4.78 -8.08 -19.09
CA ILE A 397 -5.04 -7.43 -17.80
C ILE A 397 -4.08 -6.26 -17.70
N GLU A 398 -4.60 -5.03 -17.61
CA GLU A 398 -3.80 -3.84 -17.34
C GLU A 398 -3.88 -3.53 -15.84
N TYR A 399 -2.74 -3.25 -15.22
CA TYR A 399 -2.65 -2.92 -13.80
C TYR A 399 -1.80 -1.68 -13.57
N GLU A 400 -2.04 -0.99 -12.47
CA GLU A 400 -1.28 0.17 -12.04
C GLU A 400 -0.18 -0.29 -11.07
N LEU A 401 1.07 -0.15 -11.49
CA LEU A 401 2.27 -0.41 -10.70
C LEU A 401 2.73 0.91 -10.06
N VAL A 402 3.00 0.90 -8.75
CA VAL A 402 3.46 2.06 -8.00
C VAL A 402 4.74 1.74 -7.24
N ASP A 403 5.57 2.75 -7.00
CA ASP A 403 6.71 2.69 -6.08
C ASP A 403 6.36 3.31 -4.71
N THR A 404 7.30 3.27 -3.76
CA THR A 404 7.15 3.86 -2.42
C THR A 404 7.37 5.38 -2.34
N GLN A 405 7.62 6.04 -3.48
CA GLN A 405 8.09 7.43 -3.57
C GLN A 405 7.30 8.30 -4.56
N GLY A 406 6.19 7.83 -5.10
CA GLY A 406 5.32 8.68 -5.93
C GLY A 406 5.19 8.26 -7.40
N GLY A 407 5.98 7.30 -7.87
CA GLY A 407 6.04 6.91 -9.27
C GLY A 407 4.98 5.88 -9.64
N VAL A 408 4.41 6.05 -10.83
CA VAL A 408 3.35 5.19 -11.37
C VAL A 408 3.70 4.72 -12.77
N ALA A 409 3.47 3.44 -13.05
CA ALA A 409 3.53 2.85 -14.37
C ALA A 409 2.33 1.94 -14.64
N ILE A 410 2.07 1.67 -15.92
CA ILE A 410 1.05 0.71 -16.35
C ILE A 410 1.75 -0.61 -16.68
N GLY A 411 1.44 -1.64 -15.92
CA GLY A 411 1.84 -3.01 -16.21
C GLY A 411 0.78 -3.76 -17.00
N ARG A 412 1.20 -4.85 -17.66
CA ARG A 412 0.34 -5.64 -18.55
C ARG A 412 0.61 -7.13 -18.37
N VAL A 413 -0.47 -7.90 -18.28
CA VAL A 413 -0.44 -9.36 -18.37
C VAL A 413 -1.22 -9.79 -19.59
N LEU A 414 -0.55 -10.40 -20.56
CA LEU A 414 -1.20 -11.05 -21.69
C LEU A 414 -1.76 -12.39 -21.25
N ILE A 415 -3.06 -12.61 -21.44
CA ILE A 415 -3.75 -13.80 -20.99
C ILE A 415 -4.30 -14.60 -22.17
N ALA A 416 -4.22 -15.93 -22.10
CA ALA A 416 -4.95 -16.84 -22.98
C ALA A 416 -5.83 -17.77 -22.14
N TYR A 417 -7.03 -18.12 -22.58
CA TYR A 417 -7.94 -18.98 -21.82
C TYR A 417 -8.86 -19.83 -22.73
N ASP A 418 -9.34 -20.96 -22.20
CA ASP A 418 -10.26 -21.87 -22.89
C ASP A 418 -11.29 -22.47 -21.92
N GLY A 419 -12.48 -21.87 -21.87
CA GLY A 419 -13.57 -22.19 -20.93
C GLY A 419 -14.45 -23.37 -21.34
N PHE A 420 -13.94 -24.46 -21.92
CA PHE A 420 -14.77 -25.66 -22.08
C PHE A 420 -14.97 -26.35 -20.72
N THR A 421 -16.20 -26.80 -20.46
CA THR A 421 -16.52 -27.66 -19.32
C THR A 421 -15.52 -28.81 -19.24
N THR A 422 -14.87 -28.89 -18.08
CA THR A 422 -13.94 -29.93 -17.63
C THR A 422 -14.12 -31.28 -18.34
N ALA A 423 -13.33 -31.50 -19.38
CA ALA A 423 -12.56 -32.74 -19.43
C ALA A 423 -11.20 -32.35 -18.88
N THR A 424 -10.91 -32.73 -17.63
CA THR A 424 -9.58 -32.67 -17.01
C THR A 424 -8.53 -33.09 -18.03
N ARG A 425 -7.78 -32.12 -18.57
CA ARG A 425 -6.56 -32.40 -19.33
C ARG A 425 -5.43 -32.31 -18.31
N ASP A 426 -4.74 -33.42 -18.08
CA ASP A 426 -3.61 -33.49 -17.16
C ASP A 426 -2.41 -32.75 -17.75
N VAL A 427 -1.47 -32.22 -16.96
CA VAL A 427 -0.17 -31.81 -17.53
C VAL A 427 0.52 -33.07 -18.08
N LEU A 428 0.99 -33.04 -19.33
CA LEU A 428 1.73 -34.17 -19.86
C LEU A 428 3.02 -34.37 -19.03
N PRO A 429 3.34 -35.61 -18.59
CA PRO A 429 4.53 -35.88 -17.79
C PRO A 429 5.80 -35.29 -18.39
N ALA A 430 6.74 -34.85 -17.56
CA ALA A 430 8.03 -34.36 -18.02
C ALA A 430 8.70 -35.38 -18.98
N GLY A 431 9.25 -34.89 -20.11
CA GLY A 431 9.80 -35.75 -21.17
C GLY A 431 8.79 -36.29 -22.18
N SER A 432 7.49 -35.99 -22.02
CA SER A 432 6.44 -36.38 -22.99
C SER A 432 6.51 -35.58 -24.30
N VAL A 433 7.13 -34.40 -24.27
CA VAL A 433 7.40 -33.58 -25.45
C VAL A 433 8.90 -33.30 -25.48
N ASN A 434 9.52 -33.59 -26.62
CA ASN A 434 10.93 -33.29 -26.85
C ASN A 434 11.05 -32.33 -28.03
N ILE A 435 11.83 -31.27 -27.85
CA ILE A 435 12.11 -30.28 -28.89
C ILE A 435 13.58 -30.30 -29.28
N PHE A 436 13.86 -30.38 -30.58
CA PHE A 436 15.23 -30.44 -31.06
C PHE A 436 15.39 -29.92 -32.50
N PRO A 437 16.42 -29.11 -32.82
CA PRO A 437 17.35 -28.48 -31.88
C PRO A 437 16.69 -27.32 -31.13
N ASN A 438 17.11 -27.09 -29.89
CA ASN A 438 16.82 -25.89 -29.12
C ASN A 438 18.13 -25.47 -28.43
N PRO A 439 18.85 -24.43 -28.92
CA PRO A 439 18.36 -23.40 -29.84
C PRO A 439 18.18 -23.86 -31.30
N ALA A 440 17.14 -23.34 -31.96
CA ALA A 440 16.81 -23.59 -33.37
C ALA A 440 17.37 -22.49 -34.29
N THR A 441 17.70 -22.84 -35.53
CA THR A 441 18.23 -21.90 -36.54
C THR A 441 17.25 -21.69 -37.70
N SER A 442 16.75 -22.77 -38.28
CA SER A 442 15.78 -22.71 -39.40
C SER A 442 14.64 -23.71 -39.28
N ARG A 443 14.84 -24.79 -38.51
CA ARG A 443 13.85 -25.82 -38.26
C ARG A 443 14.01 -26.35 -36.84
N MET A 444 12.92 -26.83 -36.28
CA MET A 444 12.93 -27.63 -35.07
C MET A 444 11.92 -28.77 -35.19
N SER A 445 12.14 -29.84 -34.45
CA SER A 445 11.22 -30.96 -34.35
C SER A 445 10.51 -30.94 -33.00
N VAL A 446 9.21 -31.23 -33.01
CA VAL A 446 8.43 -31.57 -31.83
C VAL A 446 8.14 -33.06 -31.88
N SER A 447 8.71 -33.82 -30.94
CA SER A 447 8.45 -35.25 -30.79
C SER A 447 7.58 -35.52 -29.57
N LEU A 448 6.57 -36.37 -29.71
CA LEU A 448 5.69 -36.78 -28.62
C LEU A 448 6.03 -38.20 -28.18
N ALA A 449 6.09 -38.44 -26.87
CA ALA A 449 6.25 -39.79 -26.33
C ALA A 449 5.04 -40.67 -26.69
N ALA A 450 5.28 -41.99 -26.81
CA ALA A 450 4.27 -42.94 -27.31
C ALA A 450 2.96 -43.01 -26.50
N ALA A 451 2.96 -42.50 -25.25
CA ALA A 451 1.79 -42.44 -24.37
C ALA A 451 0.86 -41.23 -24.65
N VAL A 452 1.27 -40.28 -25.50
CA VAL A 452 0.55 -39.05 -25.82
C VAL A 452 -0.37 -39.28 -27.03
N PRO A 453 -1.66 -38.84 -27.01
CA PRO A 453 -2.60 -39.09 -28.10
C PRO A 453 -2.11 -38.56 -29.46
N LEU A 454 -2.46 -39.27 -30.53
CA LEU A 454 -2.03 -39.04 -31.92
C LEU A 454 -2.47 -37.68 -32.51
N ASN A 455 -3.32 -36.90 -31.81
CA ASN A 455 -3.79 -35.58 -32.25
C ASN A 455 -3.35 -34.51 -31.25
N ALA A 456 -2.35 -33.73 -31.63
CA ALA A 456 -1.83 -32.61 -30.83
C ALA A 456 -1.94 -31.30 -31.61
N ARG A 457 -2.23 -30.21 -30.92
CA ARG A 457 -2.12 -28.86 -31.44
C ARG A 457 -0.78 -28.28 -30.99
N VAL A 458 0.05 -27.87 -31.93
CA VAL A 458 1.34 -27.22 -31.67
C VAL A 458 1.20 -25.72 -31.95
N ARG A 459 1.55 -24.88 -30.99
CA ARG A 459 1.52 -23.41 -31.10
C ARG A 459 2.86 -22.81 -30.71
N LEU A 460 3.34 -21.81 -31.46
CA LEU A 460 4.48 -20.97 -31.09
C LEU A 460 4.02 -19.54 -30.85
N PHE A 461 4.51 -18.95 -29.76
CA PHE A 461 4.29 -17.55 -29.41
C PHE A 461 5.63 -16.80 -29.40
N ASP A 462 5.66 -15.57 -29.90
CA ASP A 462 6.83 -14.69 -29.78
C ASP A 462 7.00 -14.13 -28.36
N GLY A 463 8.10 -13.39 -28.12
CA GLY A 463 8.36 -12.74 -26.82
C GLY A 463 7.36 -11.65 -26.43
N ALA A 464 6.42 -11.30 -27.32
CA ALA A 464 5.29 -10.41 -27.05
C ALA A 464 3.96 -11.19 -26.98
N GLY A 465 3.99 -12.51 -26.83
CA GLY A 465 2.83 -13.38 -26.67
C GLY A 465 1.99 -13.57 -27.95
N ARG A 466 2.43 -13.09 -29.11
CA ARG A 466 1.68 -13.23 -30.37
C ARG A 466 1.84 -14.63 -30.93
N LEU A 467 0.74 -15.26 -31.33
CA LEU A 467 0.76 -16.55 -32.02
C LEU A 467 1.43 -16.39 -33.40
N VAL A 468 2.62 -16.96 -33.57
CA VAL A 468 3.39 -16.88 -34.81
C VAL A 468 3.36 -18.16 -35.63
N HIS A 469 2.96 -19.28 -35.02
CA HIS A 469 2.74 -20.55 -35.71
C HIS A 469 1.69 -21.38 -35.00
N GLN A 470 0.83 -22.06 -35.75
CA GLN A 470 -0.10 -23.05 -35.23
C GLN A 470 -0.32 -24.16 -36.25
N GLU A 471 -0.25 -25.42 -35.79
CA GLU A 471 -0.59 -26.57 -36.62
C GLU A 471 -1.23 -27.70 -35.81
N MET A 472 -2.07 -28.48 -36.48
CA MET A 472 -2.62 -29.72 -35.95
C MET A 472 -1.74 -30.89 -36.41
N VAL A 473 -1.09 -31.54 -35.46
CA VAL A 473 -0.22 -32.69 -35.69
C VAL A 473 -1.03 -33.97 -35.47
N THR A 474 -1.25 -34.71 -36.55
CA THR A 474 -1.79 -36.08 -36.54
C THR A 474 -0.62 -37.05 -36.67
N ASN A 475 -0.01 -37.43 -35.55
CA ASN A 475 1.20 -38.25 -35.57
C ASN A 475 0.87 -39.75 -35.60
N THR A 476 1.74 -40.56 -36.19
CA THR A 476 1.83 -42.01 -35.91
C THR A 476 3.00 -42.20 -34.95
N THR A 477 2.80 -42.95 -33.88
CA THR A 477 3.69 -43.09 -32.73
C THR A 477 5.20 -43.11 -33.12
N GLY A 478 5.95 -42.08 -32.71
CA GLY A 478 7.43 -42.06 -32.79
C GLY A 478 8.10 -41.23 -33.90
N GLN A 479 7.35 -40.54 -34.77
CA GLN A 479 7.95 -39.64 -35.79
C GLN A 479 7.98 -38.18 -35.31
N PRO A 480 9.11 -37.45 -35.42
CA PRO A 480 9.16 -36.01 -35.11
C PRO A 480 8.28 -35.20 -36.07
N TYR A 481 7.54 -34.22 -35.53
CA TYR A 481 6.85 -33.21 -36.33
C TYR A 481 7.75 -31.98 -36.54
N GLU A 482 8.03 -31.65 -37.80
CA GLU A 482 8.91 -30.53 -38.15
C GLU A 482 8.18 -29.19 -38.18
N VAL A 483 8.70 -28.22 -37.43
CA VAL A 483 8.25 -26.84 -37.43
C VAL A 483 9.28 -25.99 -38.17
N ASN A 484 8.84 -25.34 -39.25
CA ASN A 484 9.66 -24.37 -39.97
C ASN A 484 9.68 -23.04 -39.20
N VAL A 485 10.84 -22.68 -38.67
CA VAL A 485 11.05 -21.44 -37.92
C VAL A 485 11.95 -20.45 -38.67
N ALA A 486 12.28 -20.72 -39.94
CA ALA A 486 13.24 -19.94 -40.71
C ALA A 486 12.84 -18.47 -40.93
N ASN A 487 11.53 -18.17 -40.87
CA ASN A 487 10.97 -16.84 -41.06
C ASN A 487 10.70 -16.10 -39.74
N LEU A 488 10.97 -16.73 -38.59
CA LEU A 488 10.79 -16.12 -37.29
C LEU A 488 12.06 -15.34 -36.90
N PRO A 489 11.94 -14.10 -36.38
CA PRO A 489 13.08 -13.33 -35.89
C PRO A 489 13.88 -14.07 -34.80
N ARG A 490 15.17 -13.74 -34.65
CA ARG A 490 15.96 -14.19 -33.49
C ARG A 490 15.26 -13.77 -32.19
N GLY A 491 15.18 -14.66 -31.22
CA GLY A 491 14.49 -14.37 -29.97
C GLY A 491 14.07 -15.60 -29.19
N ALA A 492 13.50 -15.36 -28.01
CA ALA A 492 12.84 -16.38 -27.23
C ALA A 492 11.38 -16.51 -27.68
N TYR A 493 10.93 -17.75 -27.77
CA TYR A 493 9.58 -18.14 -28.14
C TYR A 493 9.05 -19.14 -27.12
N HIS A 494 7.73 -19.23 -27.03
CA HIS A 494 7.05 -20.21 -26.19
C HIS A 494 6.34 -21.23 -27.07
N LEU A 495 6.73 -22.50 -26.95
CA LEU A 495 6.04 -23.62 -27.56
C LEU A 495 4.99 -24.15 -26.61
N LEU A 496 3.78 -24.36 -27.12
CA LEU A 496 2.70 -25.02 -26.42
C LEU A 496 2.16 -26.18 -27.25
N VAL A 497 2.16 -27.37 -26.65
CA VAL A 497 1.59 -28.59 -27.22
C VAL A 497 0.35 -28.95 -26.42
N THR A 498 -0.80 -29.06 -27.07
CA THR A 498 -2.07 -29.40 -26.43
C THR A 498 -2.67 -30.66 -27.06
N THR A 499 -3.04 -31.65 -26.25
CA THR A 499 -3.66 -32.91 -26.68
C THR A 499 -4.97 -33.15 -25.95
N ARG A 500 -5.71 -34.21 -26.31
CA ARG A 500 -6.94 -34.59 -25.60
C ARG A 500 -6.70 -35.04 -24.15
N ARG A 501 -5.48 -35.48 -23.80
CA ARG A 501 -5.13 -35.95 -22.45
C ARG A 501 -4.42 -34.88 -21.62
N GLY A 502 -3.92 -33.83 -22.25
CA GLY A 502 -3.02 -32.92 -21.57
C GLY A 502 -2.27 -31.92 -22.42
N SER A 503 -1.62 -30.95 -21.76
CA SER A 503 -0.77 -29.93 -22.37
C SER A 503 0.68 -29.98 -21.89
N HIS A 504 1.59 -29.35 -22.65
CA HIS A 504 2.99 -29.14 -22.27
C HIS A 504 3.51 -27.84 -22.88
N ALA A 505 4.11 -26.99 -22.04
CA ALA A 505 4.74 -25.73 -22.45
C ALA A 505 6.25 -25.79 -22.28
N GLN A 506 7.00 -25.29 -23.27
CA GLN A 506 8.47 -25.25 -23.23
C GLN A 506 9.02 -24.02 -23.96
N ARG A 507 10.10 -23.44 -23.44
CA ARG A 507 10.82 -22.34 -24.08
C ARG A 507 11.60 -22.83 -25.31
N LEU A 508 11.47 -22.13 -26.43
CA LEU A 508 12.27 -22.30 -27.65
C LEU A 508 13.13 -21.06 -27.86
N LEU A 509 14.41 -21.23 -28.16
CA LEU A 509 15.31 -20.14 -28.55
C LEU A 509 15.60 -20.22 -30.05
N ILE A 510 15.45 -19.11 -30.77
CA ILE A 510 15.86 -18.99 -32.17
C ILE A 510 17.09 -18.07 -32.26
N VAL A 511 18.19 -18.59 -32.79
CA VAL A 511 19.54 -17.95 -32.70
C VAL A 511 20.15 -17.58 -34.05
N ARG A 512 19.37 -17.58 -35.13
CA ARG A 512 19.89 -17.23 -36.45
C ARG A 512 20.36 -15.78 -36.53
#